data_AF-A0A961RPH0-F1
#
_entry.id   AF-A0A961RPH0-F1
#
_cell.length_a   1.000
_cell.length_b   1.000
_cell.length_c   1.000
_cell.angle_alpha   90.00
_cell.angle_beta   90.00
_cell.angle_gamma   90.00
#
_symmetry.space_group_name_H-M   'P 1'
#
loop_
_entity.id
_entity.type
_entity.pdbx_description
1 polymer ?
#
loop_
_entity_poly.entity_id
_entity_poly.type
_entity_poly.pdbx_seq_one_letter_code
_entity_poly.pdbx_strand_id
1 'polypeptide(L)' 'GVNMTKLESYQTGGKFFATQFYADIEGHPDDANVKLALEELAFFSRDVRVLGVYEAHPFRATQAEEADGR' A
#
# COMPACT_ATOMS: atom_id res chain seq x y z
N GLY A 1 10.15 6.79 3.36
CA GLY A 1 9.17 6.52 2.30
C GLY A 1 8.51 5.19 2.56
N VAL A 2 7.34 4.93 1.96
CA VAL A 2 6.63 3.64 2.05
C VAL A 2 6.71 2.98 0.68
N ASN A 3 7.22 1.75 0.60
CA ASN A 3 7.33 1.04 -0.66
C ASN A 3 5.98 0.42 -1.03
N MET A 4 5.56 0.56 -2.29
CA MET A 4 4.32 0.00 -2.81
C MET A 4 4.64 -1.10 -3.81
N THR A 5 4.17 -2.31 -3.53
CA THR A 5 4.54 -3.51 -4.30
C THR A 5 3.44 -3.96 -5.24
N LYS A 6 2.21 -3.46 -5.03
CA LYS A 6 1.07 -3.71 -5.89
C LYS A 6 0.11 -2.52 -5.89
N LEU A 7 -0.44 -2.20 -7.06
CA LEU A 7 -1.51 -1.22 -7.23
C LEU A 7 -2.41 -1.61 -8.41
N GLU A 8 -3.67 -1.90 -8.12
CA GLU A 8 -4.69 -2.28 -9.11
C GLU A 8 -5.89 -1.33 -9.00
N SER A 9 -6.42 -0.88 -10.14
CA SER A 9 -7.59 0.01 -10.19
C SER A 9 -8.84 -0.72 -10.71
N TYR A 10 -9.97 -0.44 -10.07
CA TYR A 10 -11.27 -1.00 -10.41
C TYR A 10 -12.30 0.13 -10.50
N GLN A 11 -12.94 0.28 -11.65
CA GLN A 11 -14.06 1.22 -11.78
C GLN A 11 -15.33 0.58 -11.22
N THR A 12 -15.92 1.18 -10.20
CA THR A 12 -17.06 0.59 -9.50
C THR A 12 -18.38 1.01 -10.16
N GLY A 13 -19.16 0.04 -10.66
CA GLY A 13 -20.59 0.22 -10.92
C GLY A 13 -21.01 1.06 -12.12
N GLY A 14 -20.24 1.09 -13.22
CA GLY A 14 -20.65 1.68 -14.52
C GLY A 14 -20.88 3.21 -14.54
N LYS A 15 -20.85 3.87 -13.38
CA LYS A 15 -20.81 5.32 -13.23
C LYS A 15 -19.35 5.74 -13.14
N PHE A 16 -18.88 6.43 -14.16
CA PHE A 16 -17.51 6.89 -14.42
C PHE A 16 -16.83 7.77 -13.32
N PHE A 17 -17.38 7.85 -12.11
CA PHE A 17 -16.98 8.86 -11.10
C PHE A 17 -16.29 8.28 -9.86
N ALA A 18 -16.20 6.95 -9.69
CA ALA A 18 -15.54 6.34 -8.55
C ALA A 18 -14.61 5.19 -8.98
N THR A 19 -13.31 5.38 -8.77
CA THR A 19 -12.28 4.36 -8.95
C THR A 19 -11.84 3.87 -7.58
N GLN A 20 -11.94 2.56 -7.36
CA GLN A 20 -11.39 1.91 -6.18
C GLN A 20 -9.99 1.36 -6.50
N PHE A 21 -9.10 1.38 -5.52
CA PHE A 21 -7.78 0.80 -5.64
C PHE A 21 -7.59 -0.34 -4.64
N TYR A 22 -6.92 -1.39 -5.09
CA TYR A 22 -6.33 -2.42 -4.24
C TYR A 22 -4.82 -2.23 -4.26
N ALA A 23 -4.19 -2.12 -3.10
CA ALA A 23 -2.76 -1.87 -3.00
C ALA A 23 -2.11 -2.72 -1.89
N ASP A 24 -0.89 -3.16 -2.15
CA ASP A 24 -0.02 -3.78 -1.15
C ASP A 24 1.20 -2.88 -0.93
N ILE A 25 1.55 -2.65 0.34
CA ILE A 25 2.72 -1.87 0.76
C ILE A 25 3.63 -2.70 1.66
N GLU A 26 4.90 -2.32 1.71
CA GLU A 26 5.85 -2.86 2.70
C GLU A 26 5.89 -1.94 3.92
N GLY A 27 5.51 -2.49 5.06
CA GLY A 27 5.48 -1.82 6.35
C GLY A 27 4.27 -2.23 7.20
N HIS A 28 4.32 -1.91 8.49
CA HIS A 28 3.23 -2.13 9.43
C HIS A 28 2.44 -0.82 9.65
N PRO A 29 1.11 -0.84 9.86
CA PRO A 29 0.33 0.38 10.14
C PRO A 29 0.79 1.18 11.36
N ASP A 30 1.48 0.53 12.30
CA ASP A 30 2.07 1.18 13.49
C ASP A 30 3.42 1.84 13.22
N ASP A 31 4.04 1.57 12.06
CA ASP A 31 5.27 2.24 11.67
C ASP A 31 4.97 3.71 11.37
N ALA A 32 5.78 4.62 11.91
CA ALA A 32 5.53 6.06 11.82
C ALA A 32 5.32 6.56 10.37
N ASN A 33 6.11 6.06 9.42
CA ASN A 33 6.00 6.44 8.02
C ASN A 33 4.71 5.93 7.35
N VAL A 34 4.27 4.71 7.69
CA VAL A 34 3.03 4.13 7.15
C VAL A 34 1.82 4.83 7.73
N LYS A 35 1.86 5.12 9.04
CA LYS A 35 0.80 5.87 9.72
C LYS A 35 0.57 7.24 9.07
N LEU A 36 1.63 8.02 8.87
CA LEU A 36 1.54 9.33 8.20
C LEU A 36 1.00 9.21 6.77
N ALA A 37 1.43 8.20 6.01
CA ALA A 37 0.93 7.96 4.66
C ALA A 37 -0.56 7.57 4.64
N LEU A 38 -1.02 6.75 5.59
CA LEU A 38 -2.43 6.37 5.73
C LEU A 38 -3.29 7.56 6.17
N GLU A 39 -2.79 8.43 7.04
CA GLU A 39 -3.46 9.67 7.43
C GLU A 39 -3.65 10.61 6.23
N GLU A 40 -2.61 10.79 5.41
CA GLU A 40 -2.70 11.58 4.18
C GLU A 40 -3.63 10.92 3.15
N LEU A 41 -3.57 9.59 3.00
CA LEU A 41 -4.46 8.85 2.11
C LEU A 41 -5.93 9.01 2.52
N ALA A 42 -6.24 8.94 3.81
CA ALA A 42 -7.58 9.14 4.35
C ALA A 42 -8.11 10.57 4.12
N PHE A 43 -7.23 11.56 3.97
CA PHE A 43 -7.62 12.92 3.60
C PHE A 43 -8.06 13.03 2.13
N PHE A 44 -7.38 12.32 1.21
CA PHE A 44 -7.66 12.38 -0.22
C PHE A 44 -8.69 11.37 -0.73
N SER A 45 -9.04 10.38 0.09
CA SER A 45 -9.95 9.30 -0.30
C SER A 45 -11.17 9.25 0.60
N ARG A 46 -12.27 8.71 0.06
CA ARG A 46 -13.53 8.63 0.80
C ARG A 46 -13.51 7.52 1.87
N ASP A 47 -12.90 6.39 1.55
CA ASP A 47 -12.89 5.19 2.40
C ASP A 47 -11.56 4.47 2.20
N VAL A 48 -10.91 4.12 3.32
CA VAL A 48 -9.66 3.36 3.36
C VAL A 48 -9.91 2.17 4.27
N ARG A 49 -9.71 0.97 3.73
CA ARG A 49 -9.87 -0.27 4.47
C ARG A 49 -8.60 -1.10 4.41
N VAL A 50 -7.98 -1.32 5.57
CA VAL A 50 -6.90 -2.30 5.72
C VAL A 50 -7.52 -3.69 5.71
N LEU A 51 -7.15 -4.51 4.72
CA LEU A 51 -7.69 -5.85 4.55
C LEU A 51 -6.93 -6.90 5.39
N GLY A 52 -5.67 -6.63 5.71
CA GLY A 52 -4.85 -7.47 6.58
C GLY A 52 -3.42 -6.97 6.68
N VAL A 53 -2.70 -7.50 7.66
CA VAL A 53 -1.26 -7.29 7.85
C VAL A 53 -0.65 -8.67 8.06
N TYR A 54 0.42 -8.97 7.33
CA TYR A 54 1.01 -10.31 7.29
C TYR A 54 2.52 -10.22 7.09
N GLU A 55 3.23 -11.30 7.44
CA GLU A 55 4.68 -11.37 7.27
C GLU A 55 5.05 -11.36 5.78
N ALA A 56 6.08 -10.58 5.44
CA ALA A 56 6.60 -10.51 4.10
C ALA A 56 7.21 -11.87 3.69
N HIS A 57 6.94 -12.29 2.45
CA HIS A 57 7.57 -13.50 1.91
C HIS A 57 9.10 -13.31 1.83
N PRO A 58 9.94 -14.32 2.14
CA PRO A 58 11.41 -14.20 2.18
C PRO A 58 12.04 -13.65 0.89
N PHE A 59 11.42 -13.89 -0.27
CA PHE A 59 11.82 -13.32 -1.56
C PHE A 59 11.99 -11.79 -1.54
N ARG A 60 11.22 -11.06 -0.71
CA ARG A 60 11.33 -9.59 -0.64
C ARG A 60 12.62 -9.12 0.03
N ALA A 61 13.22 -9.94 0.90
CA ALA A 61 14.49 -9.61 1.53
C ALA A 61 15.63 -9.55 0.49
N THR A 62 15.60 -10.41 -0.53
CA THR A 62 16.62 -10.40 -1.59
C THR A 62 16.50 -9.13 -2.45
N GLN A 63 15.29 -8.61 -2.66
CA GLN A 63 15.07 -7.35 -3.37
C GLN A 63 15.58 -6.13 -2.59
N ALA A 64 15.47 -6.17 -1.26
CA ALA A 64 16.02 -5.14 -0.39
C ALA A 64 17.56 -5.14 -0.40
N GLU A 65 18.19 -6.31 -0.42
CA GLU A 65 19.65 -6.47 -0.54
C GLU A 65 20.17 -5.94 -1.87
N GLU A 66 19.50 -6.26 -2.99
CA GLU A 66 19.84 -5.72 -4.31
C GLU A 66 19.70 -4.19 -4.38
N ALA A 67 18.69 -3.62 -3.69
CA ALA A 67 18.48 -2.18 -3.63
C ALA A 67 19.50 -1.44 -2.73
N ASP A 68 20.06 -2.10 -1.71
CA ASP A 68 21.11 -1.56 -0.81
C ASP A 68 22.54 -1.74 -1.36
N GLY A 69 22.69 -2.32 -2.55
CA GLY A 69 23.96 -2.35 -3.30
C GLY A 69 25.11 -3.09 -2.60
N ARG A 70 24.82 -4.22 -1.95
CA ARG A 70 25.84 -5.16 -1.44
C ARG A 70 26.01 -6.37 -2.35
#